data_AF-A0A3C1FBR0-F1
#
_entry.id   AF-A0A3C1FBR0-F1
#
_cell.length_a   1.000
_cell.length_b   1.000
_cell.length_c   1.000
_cell.angle_alpha   90.00
_cell.angle_beta   90.00
_cell.angle_gamma   90.00
#
_symmetry.space_group_name_H-M   'P 1'
#
loop_
_entity.id
_entity.type
_entity.pdbx_description
1 polymer ?
#
loop_
_entity_poly.entity_id
_entity_poly.type
_entity_poly.pdbx_seq_one_letter_code
_entity_poly.pdbx_strand_id
1 'polypeptide(L)'
;MIQCMKVLSKMSLIVGVLVLVGGVVMLAWGSWIAYWHYATLSTGRSAEFTNPIPLLLLAAALSAVGGFFTGLGLAGPRKNLTEKPVEELS
;
A
#
# COMPACT_ATOMS: atom_id res chain seq x y z
N MET A 1 -10.22 19.75 -20.54
CA MET A 1 -10.51 19.37 -19.14
C MET A 1 -10.53 17.85 -18.89
N ILE A 2 -11.17 17.04 -19.75
CA ILE A 2 -11.32 15.58 -19.53
C ILE A 2 -9.99 14.79 -19.47
N GLN A 3 -8.93 15.23 -20.19
CA GLN A 3 -7.64 14.55 -20.13
C GLN A 3 -6.87 14.79 -18.81
N CYS A 4 -6.92 16.00 -18.24
CA CYS A 4 -6.23 16.30 -16.98
C CYS A 4 -6.76 15.45 -15.81
N MET A 5 -8.08 15.20 -15.77
CA MET A 5 -8.70 14.37 -14.72
C MET A 5 -8.26 12.90 -14.79
N LYS A 6 -8.07 12.36 -16.01
CA LYS A 6 -7.54 11.00 -16.20
C LYS A 6 -6.08 10.87 -15.78
N VAL A 7 -5.27 11.89 -16.03
CA VAL A 7 -3.85 11.90 -15.63
C VAL A 7 -3.73 12.01 -14.12
N LEU A 8 -4.50 12.88 -13.47
CA LEU A 8 -4.49 13.05 -12.02
C LEU A 8 -4.90 11.77 -11.29
N SER A 9 -5.91 11.06 -11.81
CA SER A 9 -6.35 9.77 -11.27
C SER A 9 -5.27 8.68 -11.37
N LYS A 10 -4.57 8.58 -12.52
CA LYS A 10 -3.45 7.65 -12.67
C LYS A 10 -2.26 7.99 -11.77
N MET A 11 -1.94 9.28 -11.63
CA MET A 11 -0.85 9.75 -10.77
C MET A 11 -1.13 9.41 -9.30
N SER A 12 -2.36 9.66 -8.82
CA SER A 12 -2.78 9.28 -7.47
C SER A 12 -2.62 7.79 -7.20
N LEU A 13 -2.98 6.94 -8.17
CA LEU A 13 -2.83 5.49 -8.07
C LEU A 13 -1.35 5.08 -8.00
N ILE A 14 -0.49 5.62 -8.86
CA ILE A 14 0.95 5.32 -8.86
C ILE A 14 1.60 5.72 -7.52
N VAL A 15 1.26 6.91 -7.02
CA VAL A 15 1.76 7.39 -5.72
C VAL A 15 1.25 6.48 -4.60
N GLY A 16 -0.03 6.11 -4.61
CA GLY A 16 -0.61 5.18 -3.64
C GLY A 16 0.12 3.83 -3.61
N VAL A 17 0.40 3.26 -4.78
CA VAL A 17 1.12 1.98 -4.90
C VAL A 17 2.55 2.11 -4.39
N LEU A 18 3.27 3.18 -4.75
CA LEU A 18 4.64 3.40 -4.27
C LEU A 18 4.70 3.52 -2.74
N VAL A 19 3.77 4.28 -2.16
CA VAL A 19 3.68 4.45 -0.70
C VAL A 19 3.32 3.13 -0.02
N LEU A 20 2.39 2.36 -0.58
CA LEU A 20 2.03 1.05 -0.05
C LEU A 20 3.21 0.08 -0.08
N VAL A 21 3.91 -0.02 -1.22
CA VAL A 21 5.09 -0.90 -1.35
C VAL A 21 6.16 -0.48 -0.35
N GLY A 22 6.45 0.82 -0.23
CA GLY A 22 7.39 1.33 0.78
C GLY A 22 6.99 0.96 2.21
N GLY A 23 5.70 1.12 2.56
CA GLY A 23 5.16 0.76 3.86
C GLY A 23 5.30 -0.75 4.16
N VAL A 24 4.99 -1.60 3.19
CA VAL A 24 5.11 -3.07 3.33
C VAL A 24 6.57 -3.50 3.54
N VAL A 25 7.50 -2.93 2.77
CA VAL A 25 8.93 -3.21 2.90
C VAL A 25 9.43 -2.78 4.28
N MET A 26 9.07 -1.58 4.74
CA MET A 26 9.40 -1.12 6.09
C MET A 26 8.79 -2.00 7.19
N LEU A 27 7.55 -2.47 7.01
CA LEU A 27 6.89 -3.38 7.96
C LEU A 27 7.63 -4.71 8.07
N ALA A 28 8.00 -5.29 6.94
CA ALA A 28 8.78 -6.53 6.90
C ALA A 28 10.14 -6.34 7.58
N TRP A 29 10.83 -5.24 7.29
CA TRP A 29 12.14 -4.92 7.88
C TRP A 29 12.04 -4.67 9.39
N GLY A 30 11.07 -3.88 9.84
CA GLY A 30 10.83 -3.63 11.26
C GLY A 30 10.47 -4.89 12.04
N SER A 31 9.68 -5.78 11.42
CA SER A 31 9.31 -7.07 12.01
C SER A 31 10.52 -8.00 12.12
N TRP A 32 11.40 -7.97 11.12
CA TRP A 32 12.65 -8.74 11.14
C TRP A 32 13.59 -8.28 12.27
N ILE A 33 13.76 -6.97 12.46
CA ILE A 33 14.54 -6.43 13.58
C ILE A 33 13.94 -6.85 14.92
N ALA A 34 12.61 -6.75 15.07
CA ALA A 34 11.93 -7.16 16.29
C ALA A 34 12.12 -8.66 16.59
N TYR A 35 12.03 -9.51 15.57
CA TYR A 35 12.30 -10.95 15.69
C TYR A 35 13.73 -11.22 16.14
N TRP A 36 14.72 -10.56 15.52
CA TRP A 36 16.12 -10.72 15.91
C TRP A 36 16.38 -10.27 17.35
N HIS A 37 15.76 -9.18 17.80
CA HIS A 37 15.86 -8.75 19.19
C HIS A 37 15.28 -9.77 20.15
N TYR A 38 14.13 -10.36 19.84
CA TYR A 38 13.56 -11.43 20.65
C TYR A 38 14.50 -12.66 20.69
N ALA A 39 15.08 -13.02 19.55
CA ALA A 39 16.02 -14.14 19.45
C ALA A 39 17.34 -13.90 20.20
N THR A 40 17.89 -12.68 20.19
CA THR A 40 19.10 -12.39 20.98
C THR A 40 18.82 -12.35 22.48
N LEU A 41 17.71 -11.75 22.90
CA LEU A 41 17.27 -11.74 24.30
C LEU A 41 17.06 -13.16 24.84
N SER A 42 16.46 -14.06 24.05
CA SER A 42 16.23 -15.45 24.46
C SER A 42 17.52 -16.26 24.64
N THR A 43 18.60 -15.86 23.99
CA THR A 43 19.93 -16.49 24.13
C THR A 43 20.81 -15.88 25.23
N GLY A 44 20.28 -14.93 26.01
CA GLY A 44 21.04 -14.29 27.10
C GLY A 44 22.16 -13.36 26.62
N ARG A 45 22.22 -13.04 25.33
CA ARG A 45 23.14 -12.04 24.80
C ARG A 45 22.56 -10.64 24.98
N SER A 46 23.26 -9.80 25.73
CA SER A 46 23.00 -8.36 25.76
C SER A 46 23.35 -7.77 24.39
N ALA A 47 22.33 -7.45 23.60
CA ALA A 47 22.47 -6.74 22.33
C ALA A 47 21.94 -5.32 22.48
N GLU A 48 22.45 -4.39 21.67
CA GLU A 48 21.96 -3.01 21.62
C GLU A 48 20.46 -2.97 21.29
N PHE A 49 19.66 -2.50 22.24
CA PHE A 49 18.20 -2.50 22.10
C PHE A 49 17.75 -1.22 21.41
N THR A 50 17.57 -1.30 20.09
CA THR A 50 16.81 -0.28 19.35
C THR A 50 15.33 -0.63 19.40
N ASN A 51 14.50 0.24 19.94
CA ASN A 51 13.06 0.00 20.04
C ASN A 51 12.43 -0.03 18.62
N PRO A 52 11.88 -1.16 18.15
CA PRO A 52 11.31 -1.27 16.80
C PRO A 52 9.89 -0.69 16.69
N ILE A 53 9.23 -0.37 17.81
CA ILE A 53 7.82 0.05 17.83
C ILE A 53 7.56 1.33 17.01
N PRO A 54 8.37 2.40 17.11
CA PRO A 54 8.13 3.61 16.31
C PRO A 54 8.21 3.35 14.80
N LEU A 55 9.15 2.49 14.38
CA LEU A 55 9.33 2.13 12.97
C LEU A 55 8.15 1.28 12.47
N LEU A 56 7.69 0.32 13.27
CA LEU A 56 6.53 -0.50 12.96
C LEU A 56 5.23 0.33 12.87
N LEU A 57 5.05 1.29 13.77
CA LEU A 57 3.89 2.21 13.74
C LEU A 57 3.91 3.09 12.50
N LEU A 58 5.08 3.65 12.14
CA LEU A 58 5.23 4.45 10.93
C LEU A 58 4.91 3.61 9.68
N ALA A 59 5.44 2.38 9.62
CA ALA A 59 5.23 1.47 8.52
C ALA A 59 3.76 1.03 8.37
N ALA A 60 3.08 0.79 9.49
CA ALA A 60 1.65 0.49 9.52
C ALA A 60 0.82 1.68 9.02
N ALA A 61 1.14 2.90 9.48
CA ALA A 61 0.46 4.11 9.02
C ALA A 61 0.65 4.34 7.51
N LEU A 62 1.88 4.20 7.01
CA LEU A 62 2.18 4.31 5.57
C LEU A 62 1.45 3.26 4.76
N SER A 63 1.40 2.02 5.23
CA SER A 63 0.69 0.93 4.56
C SER A 63 -0.83 1.17 4.52
N ALA A 64 -1.41 1.68 5.61
CA ALA A 64 -2.83 2.02 5.66
C ALA A 64 -3.17 3.15 4.68
N VAL A 65 -2.36 4.22 4.66
CA VAL A 65 -2.55 5.36 3.75
C VAL A 65 -2.34 4.94 2.30
N GLY A 66 -1.24 4.24 1.99
CA GLY A 66 -0.96 3.73 0.65
C GLY A 66 -2.04 2.76 0.15
N GLY A 67 -2.53 1.89 1.03
CA GLY A 67 -3.61 0.94 0.73
C GLY A 67 -4.93 1.62 0.42
N PHE A 68 -5.26 2.65 1.20
CA PHE A 68 -6.44 3.46 0.96
C PHE A 68 -6.39 4.17 -0.41
N PHE A 69 -5.28 4.85 -0.74
CA PHE A 69 -5.13 5.51 -2.04
C PHE A 69 -5.11 4.52 -3.22
N THR A 70 -4.43 3.37 -3.05
CA THR A 70 -4.40 2.32 -4.07
C THR A 70 -5.80 1.74 -4.30
N GLY A 71 -6.55 1.50 -3.23
CA GLY A 71 -7.94 1.02 -3.29
C GLY A 71 -8.87 2.00 -3.99
N LEU A 72 -8.77 3.30 -3.68
CA LEU A 72 -9.53 4.35 -4.38
C LEU A 72 -9.20 4.41 -5.88
N GLY A 73 -7.93 4.24 -6.25
CA GLY A 73 -7.51 4.20 -7.64
C GLY A 73 -8.05 2.98 -8.41
N LEU A 74 -8.08 1.80 -7.77
CA LEU A 74 -8.59 0.56 -8.36
C LEU A 74 -10.13 0.52 -8.45
N ALA A 75 -10.84 1.18 -7.54
CA ALA A 75 -12.30 1.23 -7.50
C ALA A 75 -12.94 2.24 -8.48
N GLY A 76 -12.16 2.88 -9.35
CA GLY A 76 -12.65 3.84 -10.34
C GLY A 76 -13.73 3.25 -11.28
N PRO A 77 -14.62 4.09 -11.85
CA PRO A 77 -15.83 3.65 -12.53
C PRO A 77 -15.54 2.65 -13.64
N ARG A 78 -15.91 1.38 -13.41
CA ARG A 78 -15.99 0.36 -14.45
C ARG A 78 -17.03 0.84 -15.46
N LYS A 79 -16.60 1.10 -16.69
CA LYS A 79 -17.51 1.32 -17.80
C LYS A 79 -18.37 0.06 -17.91
N ASN A 80 -19.66 0.16 -17.61
CA ASN A 80 -20.59 -0.94 -17.81
C ASN A 80 -20.56 -1.30 -19.30
N LEU A 81 -20.03 -2.47 -19.63
CA LEU A 81 -19.93 -3.00 -21.00
C LEU A 81 -21.29 -3.53 -21.52
N THR A 82 -22.40 -2.99 -21.01
CA THR A 82 -23.77 -3.47 -21.26
C THR A 82 -24.60 -2.43 -21.99
N GLU A 83 -24.04 -1.83 -23.03
CA GLU A 83 -24.83 -1.11 -24.03
C GLU A 83 -24.34 -1.57 -25.41
N LYS A 84 -24.76 -2.78 -25.81
CA LYS A 84 -24.89 -3.09 -27.23
C LYS A 84 -26.33 -2.75 -27.60
N PRO A 85 -26.59 -1.77 -28.49
CA PRO A 85 -27.93 -1.55 -29.00
C PRO A 85 -28.31 -2.76 -29.85
N VAL A 86 -29.36 -3.47 -29.43
CA VAL A 86 -30.00 -4.54 -30.18
C VAL A 86 -30.89 -3.85 -31.22
N GLU A 87 -30.30 -3.39 -32.32
CA GLU A 87 -31.03 -2.64 -33.36
C GLU A 87 -30.60 -3.03 -34.80
N GLU A 88 -30.06 -4.24 -35.00
CA GLU A 88 -29.77 -4.79 -36.34
C GLU A 88 -30.26 -6.24 -36.49
N LEU A 89 -31.54 -6.47 -36.20
CA LEU A 89 -32.24 -7.72 -36.58
C LEU A 89 -33.66 -7.37 -37.05
N SER A 90 -33.74 -6.66 -38.18
CA SER A 90 -34.95 -6.52 -39.01
C SER A 90 -34.74 -7.21 -40.34
#